data_AF-A0A943PZ67-F1
#
_entry.id   AF-A0A943PZ67-F1
#
_cell.length_a   1.000
_cell.length_b   1.000
_cell.length_c   1.000
_cell.angle_alpha   90.00
_cell.angle_beta   90.00
_cell.angle_gamma   90.00
#
_symmetry.space_group_name_H-M   'P 1'
#
loop_
_entity.id
_entity.type
_entity.pdbx_description
1 polymer ?
#
loop_
_entity_poly.entity_id
_entity_poly.type
_entity_poly.pdbx_seq_one_letter_code
_entity_poly.pdbx_strand_id
1 'polypeptide(L)'
;MQITPYNNKPSFKGYDARHIRALVMTSNKGKIAQEMKAIGDKSGFKVLLAGVEDLFESGFENVYERCPYTTAWAQDIASVTPDNKVYYPWSYDGLGWLLSQTKKIKGVLAQNHIAGGNYYIVKNGSKNDLIIGKTSMGGIDENVLKSRFCADNIHIIPQMDYHIDLGIRPLINKNVLVCNDDLMIASIEAGIEKTKEFKDVNLSLKKILSDFKNAISQNIYEKPDKVAGMLTDYGYNPVPVPARIYDVKFKPAAEKAGLVYKMNFANAVALENSNNELIYITNKSLLDRECGITPEIEKKTGFSFEKIFKSSIAPFVEEKNVYFVSGENDVIADYLTNMDAGIHCLCAEIP
;
A
#
# COMPACT_ATOMS: atom_id res chain seq x y z
N MET A 1 15.17 -10.37 -31.24
CA MET A 1 13.91 -10.96 -30.74
C MET A 1 12.89 -9.82 -30.73
N GLN A 2 11.86 -9.90 -31.58
CA GLN A 2 10.85 -8.85 -31.75
C GLN A 2 9.95 -8.82 -30.52
N ILE A 3 9.89 -7.68 -29.83
CA ILE A 3 8.93 -7.44 -28.76
C ILE A 3 7.59 -7.12 -29.43
N THR A 4 6.68 -8.08 -29.41
CA THR A 4 5.30 -7.86 -29.85
C THR A 4 4.62 -6.92 -28.85
N PRO A 5 4.02 -5.80 -29.28
CA PRO A 5 3.28 -4.94 -28.38
C PRO A 5 2.03 -5.71 -27.90
N TYR A 6 1.98 -5.99 -26.60
CA TYR A 6 0.84 -6.58 -25.93
C TYR A 6 -0.31 -5.55 -25.94
N ASN A 7 -1.11 -5.55 -27.00
CA ASN A 7 -2.29 -4.71 -27.10
C ASN A 7 -3.53 -5.54 -26.71
N ASN A 8 -3.60 -5.91 -25.43
CA ASN A 8 -4.83 -6.40 -24.81
C ASN A 8 -5.30 -5.33 -23.83
N LYS A 9 -6.18 -4.42 -24.28
CA LYS A 9 -7.11 -3.80 -23.33
C LYS A 9 -7.90 -4.97 -22.71
N PRO A 10 -7.78 -5.24 -21.40
CA PRO A 10 -8.45 -6.40 -20.80
C PRO A 10 -9.97 -6.28 -21.00
N SER A 11 -10.59 -7.28 -21.64
CA SER A 11 -12.05 -7.37 -21.69
C SER A 11 -12.56 -7.77 -20.30
N PHE A 12 -13.07 -6.77 -19.59
CA PHE A 12 -13.46 -6.75 -18.18
C PHE A 12 -14.58 -7.74 -17.82
N LYS A 13 -14.34 -8.64 -16.84
CA LYS A 13 -15.39 -9.48 -16.20
C LYS A 13 -15.13 -9.80 -14.71
N GLY A 14 -14.18 -9.16 -14.03
CA GLY A 14 -13.90 -9.42 -12.61
C GLY A 14 -13.48 -8.17 -11.82
N TYR A 15 -14.20 -7.88 -10.73
CA TYR A 15 -13.95 -6.75 -9.83
C TYR A 15 -12.86 -7.08 -8.81
N ASP A 16 -11.81 -6.25 -8.66
CA ASP A 16 -11.17 -5.98 -7.35
C ASP A 16 -10.18 -4.79 -7.33
N ALA A 17 -9.73 -4.28 -6.19
CA ALA A 17 -9.84 -2.84 -5.87
C ALA A 17 -11.32 -2.55 -5.66
N ARG A 18 -11.79 -2.94 -4.48
CA ARG A 18 -13.21 -2.91 -4.14
C ARG A 18 -13.74 -1.48 -4.23
N HIS A 19 -15.02 -1.34 -4.51
CA HIS A 19 -15.67 -0.06 -4.26
C HIS A 19 -15.58 0.20 -2.75
N ILE A 20 -14.93 1.29 -2.36
CA ILE A 20 -14.77 1.68 -0.96
C ILE A 20 -15.75 2.82 -0.70
N ARG A 21 -16.66 2.62 0.27
CA ARG A 21 -17.61 3.66 0.68
C ARG A 21 -16.90 4.79 1.43
N ALA A 22 -15.93 4.44 2.27
CA ALA A 22 -15.13 5.40 3.02
C ALA A 22 -13.76 4.86 3.42
N LEU A 23 -12.77 5.75 3.49
CA LEU A 23 -11.52 5.52 4.21
C LEU A 23 -11.61 6.19 5.58
N VAL A 24 -11.20 5.48 6.62
CA VAL A 24 -11.17 6.01 7.99
C VAL A 24 -9.73 6.18 8.41
N MET A 25 -9.35 7.39 8.77
CA MET A 25 -8.03 7.74 9.27
C MET A 25 -8.12 8.12 10.73
N THR A 26 -7.07 7.84 11.50
CA THR A 26 -7.02 8.14 12.94
C THR A 26 -6.17 9.35 13.29
N SER A 27 -5.50 9.95 12.30
CA SER A 27 -4.66 11.11 12.50
C SER A 27 -4.69 12.01 11.28
N ASN A 28 -4.64 13.32 11.53
CA ASN A 28 -4.42 14.33 10.50
C ASN A 28 -2.99 14.93 10.60
N LYS A 29 -2.00 14.16 11.09
CA LYS A 29 -0.59 14.61 11.18
C LYS A 29 -0.13 15.10 9.80
N GLY A 30 0.44 16.30 9.75
CA GLY A 30 0.88 16.92 8.49
C GLY A 30 -0.24 17.09 7.47
N LYS A 31 -1.50 17.26 7.89
CA LYS A 31 -2.67 17.44 7.02
C LYS A 31 -2.90 16.31 6.00
N ILE A 32 -2.35 15.11 6.24
CA ILE A 32 -2.51 13.97 5.33
C ILE A 32 -3.98 13.61 5.15
N ALA A 33 -4.80 13.65 6.20
CA ALA A 33 -6.23 13.33 6.06
C ALA A 33 -6.97 14.37 5.22
N GLN A 34 -6.55 15.63 5.22
CA GLN A 34 -7.11 16.67 4.33
C GLN A 34 -6.74 16.43 2.87
N GLU A 35 -5.48 16.05 2.60
CA GLU A 35 -5.04 15.69 1.25
C GLU A 35 -5.82 14.46 0.73
N MET A 36 -5.95 13.42 1.56
CA MET A 36 -6.78 12.25 1.27
C MET A 36 -8.24 12.63 1.00
N LYS A 37 -8.81 13.54 1.80
CA LYS A 37 -10.17 14.04 1.58
C LYS A 37 -10.30 14.75 0.23
N ALA A 38 -9.35 15.60 -0.14
CA ALA A 38 -9.37 16.27 -1.44
C ALA A 38 -9.32 15.27 -2.61
N ILE A 39 -8.53 14.19 -2.47
CA ILE A 39 -8.52 13.08 -3.44
C ILE A 39 -9.88 12.37 -3.46
N GLY A 40 -10.47 12.10 -2.29
CA GLY A 40 -11.79 11.48 -2.13
C GLY A 40 -12.92 12.28 -2.76
N ASP A 41 -12.97 13.59 -2.50
CA ASP A 41 -13.96 14.51 -3.06
C ASP A 41 -13.88 14.53 -4.61
N LYS A 42 -12.66 14.50 -5.17
CA LYS A 42 -12.44 14.43 -6.62
C LYS A 42 -12.77 13.06 -7.21
N SER A 43 -12.53 11.99 -6.45
CA SER A 43 -12.58 10.62 -6.93
C SER A 43 -13.84 9.86 -6.49
N GLY A 44 -14.78 10.50 -5.80
CA GLY A 44 -16.09 9.93 -5.46
C GLY A 44 -16.10 8.93 -4.30
N PHE A 45 -15.19 9.05 -3.33
CA PHE A 45 -15.21 8.26 -2.10
C PHE A 45 -15.08 9.16 -0.86
N LYS A 46 -15.60 8.71 0.29
CA LYS A 46 -15.52 9.49 1.53
C LYS A 46 -14.20 9.27 2.25
N VAL A 47 -13.72 10.30 2.95
CA VAL A 47 -12.68 10.18 3.97
C VAL A 47 -13.26 10.65 5.28
N LEU A 48 -13.07 9.84 6.32
CA LEU A 48 -13.53 10.10 7.69
C LEU A 48 -12.32 10.20 8.61
N LEU A 49 -12.32 11.19 9.49
CA LEU A 49 -11.32 11.31 10.55
C LEU A 49 -11.94 10.83 11.86
N ALA A 50 -11.31 9.86 12.50
CA ALA A 50 -11.78 9.27 13.74
C ALA A 50 -11.32 10.10 14.95
N GLY A 51 -12.30 10.55 15.75
CA GLY A 51 -12.08 11.09 17.09
C GLY A 51 -12.23 10.02 18.17
N VAL A 52 -12.36 10.44 19.42
CA VAL A 52 -12.58 9.51 20.55
C VAL A 52 -13.97 8.87 20.47
N GLU A 53 -15.00 9.69 20.20
CA GLU A 53 -16.41 9.27 20.26
C GLU A 53 -17.16 9.44 18.93
N ASP A 54 -16.57 10.15 17.96
CA ASP A 54 -17.22 10.53 16.70
C ASP A 54 -16.34 10.30 15.47
N LEU A 55 -16.98 10.15 14.32
CA LEU A 55 -16.36 10.16 12.98
C LEU A 55 -16.69 11.48 12.29
N PHE A 56 -15.67 12.23 11.92
CA PHE A 56 -15.83 13.53 11.26
C PHE A 56 -15.74 13.38 9.74
N GLU A 57 -16.71 13.91 9.00
CA GLU A 57 -16.65 14.03 7.52
C GLU A 57 -16.03 15.36 7.05
N SER A 58 -15.92 16.35 7.94
CA SER A 58 -15.44 17.70 7.67
C SER A 58 -14.78 18.33 8.90
N GLY A 59 -14.16 19.50 8.74
CA GLY A 59 -13.57 20.23 9.85
C GLY A 59 -12.22 19.68 10.33
N PHE A 60 -11.50 18.96 9.46
CA PHE A 60 -10.25 18.27 9.79
C PHE A 60 -9.15 19.22 10.28
N GLU A 61 -9.24 20.50 9.92
CA GLU A 61 -8.37 21.58 10.37
C GLU A 61 -8.51 21.89 11.87
N ASN A 62 -9.66 21.54 12.47
CA ASN A 62 -9.97 21.80 13.89
C ASN A 62 -9.88 20.52 14.75
N VAL A 63 -9.73 19.34 14.12
CA VAL A 63 -9.64 18.05 14.81
C VAL A 63 -8.18 17.73 15.07
N TYR A 64 -7.86 17.42 16.34
CA TYR A 64 -6.54 17.16 16.89
C TYR A 64 -5.51 16.58 15.88
N GLU A 65 -4.33 17.21 15.79
CA GLU A 65 -3.17 16.65 15.08
C GLU A 65 -2.71 15.29 15.66
N ARG A 66 -3.16 14.96 16.89
CA ARG A 66 -2.77 13.74 17.61
C ARG A 66 -3.80 12.64 17.43
N CYS A 67 -3.29 11.46 17.09
CA CYS A 67 -4.04 10.21 17.09
C CYS A 67 -4.66 9.98 18.49
N PRO A 68 -5.99 9.79 18.60
CA PRO A 68 -6.64 9.53 19.89
C PRO A 68 -6.45 8.09 20.37
N TYR A 69 -5.79 7.25 19.55
CA TYR A 69 -5.57 5.83 19.81
C TYR A 69 -4.08 5.52 19.97
N THR A 70 -3.78 4.31 20.43
CA THR A 70 -2.40 3.83 20.63
C THR A 70 -1.54 3.87 19.36
N THR A 71 -2.14 3.92 18.17
CA THR A 71 -1.41 4.00 16.91
C THR A 71 -2.20 4.68 15.80
N ALA A 72 -1.47 5.35 14.89
CA ALA A 72 -2.01 5.92 13.66
C ALA A 72 -2.32 4.85 12.59
N TRP A 73 -1.95 3.58 12.82
CA TRP A 73 -2.13 2.48 11.87
C TRP A 73 -3.58 1.96 11.88
N ALA A 74 -4.50 2.77 11.36
CA ALA A 74 -5.94 2.48 11.34
C ALA A 74 -6.23 1.09 10.74
N GLN A 75 -5.55 0.75 9.65
CA GLN A 75 -5.71 -0.52 8.94
C GLN A 75 -5.39 -1.73 9.83
N ASP A 76 -4.39 -1.60 10.71
CA ASP A 76 -3.92 -2.70 11.54
C ASP A 76 -4.78 -2.93 12.79
N ILE A 77 -5.53 -1.93 13.23
CA ILE A 77 -6.29 -2.00 14.50
C ILE A 77 -7.80 -2.15 14.30
N ALA A 78 -8.32 -1.88 13.09
CA ALA A 78 -9.71 -2.14 12.75
C ALA A 78 -9.85 -2.59 11.29
N SER A 79 -10.62 -3.64 11.09
CA SER A 79 -10.77 -4.30 9.80
C SER A 79 -12.24 -4.54 9.48
N VAL A 80 -12.77 -3.85 8.48
CA VAL A 80 -14.17 -3.97 8.07
C VAL A 80 -14.30 -5.01 6.94
N THR A 81 -15.13 -6.02 7.17
CA THR A 81 -15.37 -7.13 6.23
C THR A 81 -16.60 -6.85 5.35
N PRO A 82 -16.73 -7.54 4.19
CA PRO A 82 -17.83 -7.31 3.25
C PRO A 82 -19.24 -7.48 3.83
N ASP A 83 -19.40 -8.29 4.89
CA ASP A 83 -20.66 -8.48 5.60
C ASP A 83 -20.94 -7.41 6.69
N ASN A 84 -20.25 -6.27 6.60
CA ASN A 84 -20.33 -5.14 7.53
C ASN A 84 -20.03 -5.52 8.99
N LYS A 85 -19.01 -6.35 9.23
CA LYS A 85 -18.45 -6.52 10.57
C LYS A 85 -17.14 -5.77 10.67
N VAL A 86 -16.87 -5.19 11.83
CA VAL A 86 -15.55 -4.68 12.17
C VAL A 86 -14.91 -5.60 13.20
N TYR A 87 -13.79 -6.19 12.81
CA TYR A 87 -12.95 -7.00 13.69
C TYR A 87 -11.87 -6.10 14.30
N TYR A 88 -11.75 -6.16 15.62
CA TYR A 88 -10.77 -5.38 16.36
C TYR A 88 -10.33 -6.12 17.64
N PRO A 89 -9.08 -5.93 18.07
CA PRO A 89 -8.55 -6.54 19.28
C PRO A 89 -9.07 -5.82 20.53
N TRP A 90 -9.09 -6.53 21.67
CA TRP A 90 -9.48 -5.95 22.96
C TRP A 90 -8.45 -4.94 23.50
N SER A 91 -7.19 -5.06 23.07
CA SER A 91 -6.06 -4.28 23.56
C SER A 91 -5.81 -2.96 22.83
N TYR A 92 -6.61 -2.62 21.81
CA TYR A 92 -6.45 -1.36 21.07
C TYR A 92 -7.66 -0.47 21.28
N ASP A 93 -7.36 0.77 21.66
CA ASP A 93 -8.32 1.77 22.08
C ASP A 93 -9.26 2.12 20.90
N GLY A 94 -10.55 1.86 21.08
CA GLY A 94 -11.64 2.67 20.52
C GLY A 94 -12.01 2.52 19.05
N LEU A 95 -11.09 2.42 18.08
CA LEU A 95 -11.47 2.58 16.65
C LEU A 95 -12.52 1.57 16.18
N GLY A 96 -12.31 0.28 16.43
CA GLY A 96 -13.29 -0.75 16.04
C GLY A 96 -14.63 -0.61 16.78
N TRP A 97 -14.60 -0.18 18.04
CA TRP A 97 -15.81 0.14 18.79
C TRP A 97 -16.54 1.35 18.20
N LEU A 98 -15.82 2.43 17.85
CA LEU A 98 -16.36 3.63 17.23
C LEU A 98 -17.02 3.29 15.88
N LEU A 99 -16.34 2.51 15.04
CA LEU A 99 -16.90 2.02 13.78
C LEU A 99 -18.17 1.20 14.02
N SER A 100 -18.23 0.40 15.08
CA SER A 100 -19.43 -0.37 15.44
C SER A 100 -20.61 0.48 15.93
N GLN A 101 -20.38 1.75 16.31
CA GLN A 101 -21.47 2.68 16.66
C GLN A 101 -22.20 3.19 15.40
N THR A 102 -21.61 3.02 14.21
CA THR A 102 -22.33 3.28 12.97
C THR A 102 -23.43 2.23 12.79
N LYS A 103 -24.69 2.66 12.57
CA LYS A 103 -25.89 1.78 12.54
C LYS A 103 -25.84 0.59 11.57
N LYS A 104 -24.82 0.52 10.70
CA LYS A 104 -24.66 -0.49 9.66
C LYS A 104 -23.50 -1.46 9.90
N ILE A 105 -22.61 -1.22 10.87
CA ILE A 105 -21.42 -2.04 11.10
C ILE A 105 -21.53 -2.74 12.45
N LYS A 106 -21.42 -4.07 12.46
CA LYS A 106 -21.44 -4.87 13.69
C LYS A 106 -20.03 -5.04 14.25
N GLY A 107 -19.83 -4.68 15.51
CA GLY A 107 -18.56 -4.92 16.22
C GLY A 107 -18.33 -6.39 16.56
N VAL A 108 -17.12 -6.88 16.33
CA VAL A 108 -16.68 -8.23 16.74
C VAL A 108 -15.30 -8.15 17.39
N LEU A 109 -15.27 -8.40 18.70
CA LEU A 109 -14.03 -8.53 19.45
C LEU A 109 -13.29 -9.79 19.02
N ALA A 110 -12.05 -9.63 18.54
CA ALA A 110 -11.20 -10.72 18.07
C ALA A 110 -9.99 -10.90 18.99
N GLN A 111 -9.93 -12.00 19.74
CA GLN A 111 -8.75 -12.33 20.57
C GLN A 111 -7.49 -12.57 19.71
N ASN A 112 -7.66 -13.22 18.55
CA ASN A 112 -6.61 -13.41 17.55
C ASN A 112 -6.86 -12.44 16.38
N HIS A 113 -6.72 -11.14 16.62
CA HIS A 113 -6.85 -10.12 15.59
C HIS A 113 -5.72 -10.25 14.56
N ILE A 114 -6.06 -10.03 13.29
CA ILE A 114 -5.10 -10.05 12.19
C ILE A 114 -4.97 -8.61 11.70
N ALA A 115 -3.74 -8.08 11.74
CA ALA A 115 -3.45 -6.75 11.24
C ALA A 115 -3.82 -6.62 9.75
N GLY A 116 -4.54 -5.56 9.39
CA GLY A 116 -5.06 -5.31 8.05
C GLY A 116 -4.00 -5.14 6.97
N GLY A 117 -2.76 -4.75 7.33
CA GLY A 117 -1.66 -4.76 6.37
C GLY A 117 -1.26 -6.18 5.92
N ASN A 118 -1.60 -7.21 6.70
CA ASN A 118 -1.15 -8.58 6.40
C ASN A 118 -2.17 -9.47 5.67
N TYR A 119 -3.26 -8.90 5.15
CA TYR A 119 -4.19 -9.64 4.31
C TYR A 119 -4.90 -8.74 3.29
N TYR A 120 -5.45 -9.37 2.26
CA TYR A 120 -6.36 -8.77 1.30
C TYR A 120 -7.57 -9.67 1.08
N ILE A 121 -8.77 -9.09 1.14
CA ILE A 121 -9.99 -9.74 0.68
C ILE A 121 -10.17 -9.32 -0.77
N VAL A 122 -10.09 -10.30 -1.68
CA VAL A 122 -10.13 -10.07 -3.12
C VAL A 122 -11.38 -10.70 -3.72
N LYS A 123 -12.24 -9.91 -4.34
CA LYS A 123 -13.43 -10.41 -5.03
C LYS A 123 -13.04 -11.21 -6.27
N ASN A 124 -13.70 -12.35 -6.44
CA ASN A 124 -13.49 -13.29 -7.53
C ASN A 124 -14.88 -13.72 -8.05
N GLY A 125 -15.47 -12.87 -8.91
CA GLY A 125 -16.85 -13.03 -9.36
C GLY A 125 -17.85 -12.80 -8.22
N SER A 126 -18.64 -13.82 -7.88
CA SER A 126 -19.56 -13.81 -6.74
C SER A 126 -18.94 -14.28 -5.42
N LYS A 127 -17.67 -14.69 -5.45
CA LYS A 127 -16.90 -15.22 -4.32
C LYS A 127 -15.88 -14.21 -3.84
N ASN A 128 -15.32 -14.43 -2.65
CA ASN A 128 -14.12 -13.70 -2.22
C ASN A 128 -12.98 -14.69 -1.93
N ASP A 129 -11.78 -14.30 -2.29
CA ASP A 129 -10.56 -14.97 -1.92
C ASP A 129 -9.86 -14.15 -0.82
N LEU A 130 -9.18 -14.80 0.13
CA LEU A 130 -8.34 -14.15 1.13
C LEU A 130 -6.87 -14.41 0.79
N ILE A 131 -6.12 -13.39 0.42
CA ILE A 131 -4.65 -13.47 0.38
C ILE A 131 -4.14 -13.07 1.76
N ILE A 132 -3.36 -13.92 2.43
CA ILE A 132 -2.90 -13.67 3.80
C ILE A 132 -1.42 -14.02 3.98
N GLY A 133 -0.70 -13.18 4.72
CA GLY A 133 0.69 -13.42 5.10
C GLY A 133 0.83 -14.59 6.09
N LYS A 134 1.81 -15.46 5.85
CA LYS A 134 2.04 -16.68 6.63
C LYS A 134 2.20 -16.43 8.14
N THR A 135 2.86 -15.35 8.55
CA THR A 135 3.04 -15.08 10.00
C THR A 135 1.77 -14.63 10.72
N SER A 136 0.73 -14.19 9.99
CA SER A 136 -0.53 -13.71 10.59
C SER A 136 -1.48 -14.83 10.97
N MET A 137 -1.19 -16.06 10.59
CA MET A 137 -2.10 -17.16 10.85
C MET A 137 -2.18 -17.53 12.33
N GLY A 138 -1.09 -17.46 13.11
CA GLY A 138 -1.13 -17.73 14.55
C GLY A 138 -1.83 -19.04 14.98
N GLY A 139 -1.92 -20.04 14.09
CA GLY A 139 -2.70 -21.26 14.32
C GLY A 139 -4.23 -21.14 14.18
N ILE A 140 -4.76 -20.05 13.63
CA ILE A 140 -6.19 -19.86 13.33
C ILE A 140 -6.60 -20.85 12.23
N ASP A 141 -7.68 -21.59 12.50
CA ASP A 141 -8.28 -22.56 11.57
C ASP A 141 -8.78 -21.89 10.28
N GLU A 142 -8.63 -22.58 9.16
CA GLU A 142 -9.01 -22.07 7.83
C GLU A 142 -10.51 -21.74 7.75
N ASN A 143 -11.40 -22.53 8.37
CA ASN A 143 -12.85 -22.25 8.36
C ASN A 143 -13.18 -20.99 9.16
N VAL A 144 -12.43 -20.72 10.23
CA VAL A 144 -12.55 -19.47 10.98
C VAL A 144 -12.15 -18.28 10.11
N LEU A 145 -11.08 -18.40 9.32
CA LEU A 145 -10.67 -17.36 8.36
C LEU A 145 -11.73 -17.15 7.27
N LYS A 146 -12.24 -18.24 6.66
CA LYS A 146 -13.31 -18.19 5.65
C LYS A 146 -14.55 -17.47 6.18
N SER A 147 -15.03 -17.86 7.37
CA SER A 147 -16.19 -17.24 7.98
C SER A 147 -15.94 -15.78 8.40
N ARG A 148 -14.74 -15.46 8.92
CA ARG A 148 -14.39 -14.10 9.35
C ARG A 148 -14.34 -13.13 8.19
N PHE A 149 -13.65 -13.51 7.12
CA PHE A 149 -13.37 -12.62 5.99
C PHE A 149 -14.36 -12.77 4.83
N CYS A 150 -15.42 -13.58 5.01
CA CYS A 150 -16.38 -13.91 3.97
C CYS A 150 -15.69 -14.47 2.71
N ALA A 151 -14.67 -15.31 2.92
CA ALA A 151 -13.83 -15.86 1.86
C ALA A 151 -14.17 -17.32 1.58
N ASP A 152 -14.17 -17.68 0.30
CA ASP A 152 -14.34 -19.03 -0.21
C ASP A 152 -13.00 -19.78 -0.27
N ASN A 153 -11.93 -19.07 -0.63
CA ASN A 153 -10.57 -19.61 -0.75
C ASN A 153 -9.60 -18.82 0.11
N ILE A 154 -8.62 -19.50 0.70
CA ILE A 154 -7.55 -18.91 1.49
C ILE A 154 -6.22 -19.17 0.78
N HIS A 155 -5.52 -18.10 0.44
CA HIS A 155 -4.25 -18.12 -0.28
C HIS A 155 -3.15 -17.60 0.65
N ILE A 156 -2.38 -18.52 1.20
CA ILE A 156 -1.32 -18.19 2.16
C ILE A 156 -0.04 -17.90 1.38
N ILE A 157 0.56 -16.74 1.60
CA ILE A 157 1.85 -16.35 0.98
C ILE A 157 2.89 -16.01 2.05
N PRO A 158 4.18 -16.29 1.81
CA PRO A 158 5.27 -15.71 2.59
C PRO A 158 5.32 -14.19 2.36
N GLN A 159 5.94 -13.47 3.30
CA GLN A 159 5.99 -12.02 3.21
C GLN A 159 7.36 -11.52 2.72
N MET A 160 7.32 -10.45 1.94
CA MET A 160 8.51 -9.70 1.48
C MET A 160 8.93 -8.60 2.45
N ASP A 161 8.21 -8.49 3.58
CA ASP A 161 8.47 -7.68 4.76
C ASP A 161 7.58 -8.18 5.92
N TYR A 162 7.39 -7.43 7.01
CA TYR A 162 6.53 -7.78 8.13
C TYR A 162 5.06 -8.03 7.72
N HIS A 163 4.50 -7.14 6.89
CA HIS A 163 3.15 -7.24 6.32
C HIS A 163 3.20 -7.39 4.79
N ILE A 164 2.24 -8.12 4.21
CA ILE A 164 2.20 -8.33 2.75
C ILE A 164 1.92 -7.04 1.97
N ASP A 165 1.25 -6.05 2.56
CA ASP A 165 0.93 -4.77 1.92
C ASP A 165 2.13 -3.87 1.62
N LEU A 166 3.28 -4.18 2.21
CA LEU A 166 4.57 -3.54 1.93
C LEU A 166 5.26 -4.11 0.68
N GLY A 167 4.80 -5.25 0.18
CA GLY A 167 5.37 -5.94 -0.97
C GLY A 167 4.41 -6.18 -2.13
N ILE A 168 3.11 -6.27 -1.87
CA ILE A 168 2.11 -6.50 -2.92
C ILE A 168 0.89 -5.57 -2.80
N ARG A 169 0.22 -5.35 -3.93
CA ARG A 169 -1.06 -4.64 -4.01
C ARG A 169 -2.00 -5.29 -5.03
N PRO A 170 -3.03 -6.03 -4.59
CA PRO A 170 -4.09 -6.50 -5.47
C PRO A 170 -4.85 -5.34 -6.15
N LEU A 171 -5.18 -5.53 -7.42
CA LEU A 171 -5.98 -4.65 -8.28
C LEU A 171 -7.14 -5.46 -8.91
N ILE A 172 -7.75 -4.92 -9.98
CA ILE A 172 -8.86 -5.56 -10.70
C ILE A 172 -8.41 -6.81 -11.45
N ASN A 173 -9.37 -7.71 -11.72
CA ASN A 173 -9.17 -8.89 -12.57
C ASN A 173 -7.98 -9.77 -12.15
N LYS A 174 -7.83 -9.98 -10.83
CA LYS A 174 -6.74 -10.77 -10.23
C LYS A 174 -5.32 -10.29 -10.56
N ASN A 175 -5.15 -9.06 -11.04
CA ASN A 175 -3.82 -8.48 -11.16
C ASN A 175 -3.32 -8.13 -9.76
N VAL A 176 -2.08 -8.50 -9.46
CA VAL A 176 -1.45 -8.17 -8.17
C VAL A 176 -0.13 -7.51 -8.48
N LEU A 177 0.02 -6.23 -8.14
CA LEU A 177 1.32 -5.58 -8.21
C LEU A 177 2.25 -6.26 -7.20
N VAL A 178 3.43 -6.66 -7.63
CA VAL A 178 4.46 -7.29 -6.79
C VAL A 178 5.72 -6.44 -6.91
N CYS A 179 6.20 -5.91 -5.79
CA CYS A 179 7.49 -5.21 -5.73
C CYS A 179 8.59 -6.08 -6.32
N ASN A 180 9.29 -5.61 -7.35
CA ASN A 180 10.39 -6.32 -7.99
C ASN A 180 11.67 -5.50 -7.87
N ASP A 181 12.59 -5.99 -7.03
CA ASP A 181 13.81 -5.27 -6.66
C ASP A 181 14.81 -5.21 -7.84
N ASP A 182 14.87 -6.24 -8.69
CA ASP A 182 15.71 -6.27 -9.88
C ASP A 182 15.24 -5.28 -10.96
N LEU A 183 13.92 -5.16 -11.14
CA LEU A 183 13.32 -4.14 -12.01
C LEU A 183 13.60 -2.73 -11.50
N MET A 184 13.63 -2.55 -10.17
CA MET A 184 14.01 -1.28 -9.57
C MET A 184 15.50 -0.96 -9.80
N ILE A 185 16.39 -1.94 -9.62
CA ILE A 185 17.82 -1.82 -9.97
C ILE A 185 17.99 -1.40 -11.42
N ALA A 186 17.37 -2.11 -12.36
CA ALA A 186 17.48 -1.82 -13.79
C ALA A 186 16.93 -0.43 -14.14
N SER A 187 15.88 0.00 -13.45
CA SER A 187 15.32 1.34 -13.61
C SER A 187 16.29 2.44 -13.12
N ILE A 188 16.96 2.24 -11.98
CA ILE A 188 17.99 3.17 -11.50
C ILE A 188 19.18 3.22 -12.45
N GLU A 189 19.63 2.07 -12.97
CA GLU A 189 20.71 1.99 -13.96
C GLU A 189 20.35 2.75 -15.25
N ALA A 190 19.13 2.59 -15.75
CA ALA A 190 18.63 3.39 -16.87
C ALA A 190 18.56 4.89 -16.53
N GLY A 191 18.23 5.24 -15.29
CA GLY A 191 18.28 6.61 -14.78
C GLY A 191 19.66 7.23 -14.78
N ILE A 192 20.67 6.48 -14.34
CA ILE A 192 22.08 6.88 -14.40
C ILE A 192 22.46 7.21 -15.84
N GLU A 193 22.14 6.36 -16.81
CA GLU A 193 22.47 6.63 -18.22
C GLU A 193 21.73 7.87 -18.78
N LYS A 194 20.43 8.01 -18.46
CA LYS A 194 19.63 9.17 -18.88
C LYS A 194 20.09 10.49 -18.26
N THR A 195 20.71 10.45 -17.09
CA THR A 195 21.14 11.63 -16.31
C THR A 195 22.64 11.88 -16.38
N LYS A 196 23.39 11.22 -17.27
CA LYS A 196 24.87 11.32 -17.35
C LYS A 196 25.42 12.74 -17.50
N GLU A 197 24.66 13.64 -18.12
CA GLU A 197 25.03 15.06 -18.28
C GLU A 197 24.83 15.88 -16.98
N PHE A 198 24.07 15.34 -16.01
CA PHE A 198 23.77 15.95 -14.73
C PHE A 198 24.61 15.27 -13.65
N LYS A 199 25.86 15.72 -13.50
CA LYS A 199 26.89 15.07 -12.67
C LYS A 199 26.39 14.74 -11.26
N ASP A 200 25.74 15.69 -10.58
CA ASP A 200 25.31 15.51 -9.19
C ASP A 200 24.16 14.50 -9.08
N VAL A 201 23.17 14.57 -9.98
CA VAL A 201 22.08 13.59 -10.07
C VAL A 201 22.62 12.19 -10.32
N ASN A 202 23.55 12.07 -11.27
CA ASN A 202 24.16 10.80 -11.64
C ASN A 202 24.93 10.16 -10.47
N LEU A 203 25.69 10.96 -9.71
CA LEU A 203 26.41 10.51 -8.52
C LEU A 203 25.45 10.06 -7.41
N SER A 204 24.38 10.83 -7.16
CA SER A 204 23.35 10.47 -6.18
C SER A 204 22.63 9.17 -6.54
N LEU A 205 22.27 8.97 -7.81
CA LEU A 205 21.66 7.72 -8.27
C LEU A 205 22.60 6.52 -8.15
N LYS A 206 23.89 6.69 -8.46
CA LYS A 206 24.91 5.64 -8.24
C LYS A 206 25.04 5.26 -6.76
N LYS A 207 24.98 6.25 -5.86
CA LYS A 207 24.98 6.00 -4.41
C LYS A 207 23.73 5.22 -3.99
N ILE A 208 22.53 5.66 -4.40
CA ILE A 208 21.27 4.94 -4.11
C ILE A 208 21.32 3.51 -4.63
N LEU A 209 21.83 3.30 -5.86
CA LEU A 209 21.96 1.98 -6.45
C LEU A 209 22.84 1.06 -5.60
N SER A 210 24.00 1.57 -5.18
CA SER A 210 24.95 0.84 -4.33
C SER A 210 24.33 0.50 -2.97
N ASP A 211 23.72 1.49 -2.31
CA ASP A 211 23.07 1.33 -1.01
C ASP A 211 21.93 0.30 -1.10
N PHE A 212 21.11 0.37 -2.14
CA PHE A 212 19.98 -0.54 -2.34
C PHE A 212 20.41 -1.97 -2.68
N LYS A 213 21.41 -2.16 -3.54
CA LYS A 213 22.00 -3.50 -3.81
C LYS A 213 22.52 -4.15 -2.54
N ASN A 214 23.15 -3.36 -1.65
CA ASN A 214 23.60 -3.83 -0.34
C ASN A 214 22.42 -4.16 0.59
N ALA A 215 21.36 -3.36 0.61
CA ALA A 215 20.16 -3.68 1.39
C ALA A 215 19.47 -4.97 0.92
N ILE A 216 19.39 -5.21 -0.39
CA ILE A 216 18.80 -6.44 -0.95
C ILE A 216 19.59 -7.69 -0.56
N SER A 217 20.93 -7.61 -0.51
CA SER A 217 21.78 -8.75 -0.12
C SER A 217 21.64 -9.11 1.36
N GLN A 218 21.24 -8.14 2.20
CA GLN A 218 21.01 -8.32 3.64
C GLN A 218 19.54 -8.62 3.98
N ASN A 219 18.62 -8.47 3.02
CA ASN A 219 17.20 -8.71 3.24
C ASN A 219 16.91 -10.20 3.51
N ILE A 220 16.38 -10.49 4.70
CA ILE A 220 16.02 -11.83 5.17
C ILE A 220 14.60 -12.28 4.80
N TYR A 221 13.78 -11.36 4.30
CA TYR A 221 12.41 -11.66 3.86
C TYR A 221 12.39 -12.41 2.53
N GLU A 222 11.22 -12.91 2.16
CA GLU A 222 11.06 -13.70 0.96
C GLU A 222 11.34 -12.89 -0.31
N LYS A 223 11.90 -13.54 -1.32
CA LYS A 223 12.19 -12.89 -2.60
C LYS A 223 10.91 -12.70 -3.43
N PRO A 224 10.81 -11.60 -4.21
CA PRO A 224 9.66 -11.32 -5.06
C PRO A 224 9.20 -12.47 -5.95
N ASP A 225 10.15 -13.18 -6.57
CA ASP A 225 9.85 -14.27 -7.51
C ASP A 225 9.09 -15.43 -6.86
N LYS A 226 9.38 -15.74 -5.59
CA LYS A 226 8.66 -16.80 -4.86
C LYS A 226 7.23 -16.38 -4.55
N VAL A 227 7.00 -15.13 -4.15
CA VAL A 227 5.65 -14.61 -3.93
C VAL A 227 4.87 -14.57 -5.24
N ALA A 228 5.48 -14.09 -6.33
CA ALA A 228 4.87 -14.07 -7.66
C ALA A 228 4.53 -15.49 -8.16
N GLY A 229 5.43 -16.47 -7.98
CA GLY A 229 5.17 -17.87 -8.31
C GLY A 229 3.94 -18.43 -7.58
N MET A 230 3.86 -18.23 -6.26
CA MET A 230 2.71 -18.68 -5.47
C MET A 230 1.40 -17.99 -5.88
N LEU A 231 1.43 -16.69 -6.15
CA LEU A 231 0.25 -15.97 -6.66
C LEU A 231 -0.21 -16.55 -8.02
N THR A 232 0.73 -16.92 -8.89
CA THR A 232 0.43 -17.59 -10.17
C THR A 232 -0.22 -18.95 -9.94
N ASP A 233 0.30 -19.75 -9.01
CA ASP A 233 -0.27 -21.06 -8.66
C ASP A 233 -1.70 -20.94 -8.10
N TYR A 234 -2.00 -19.84 -7.40
CA TYR A 234 -3.34 -19.49 -6.93
C TYR A 234 -4.25 -18.87 -8.02
N GLY A 235 -3.75 -18.73 -9.25
CA GLY A 235 -4.49 -18.22 -10.40
C GLY A 235 -4.63 -16.70 -10.43
N TYR A 236 -3.70 -15.97 -9.80
CA TYR A 236 -3.53 -14.52 -9.97
C TYR A 236 -2.53 -14.19 -11.08
N ASN A 237 -2.57 -12.93 -11.50
CA ASN A 237 -1.64 -12.35 -12.47
C ASN A 237 -0.67 -11.42 -11.71
N PRO A 238 0.48 -11.92 -11.22
CA PRO A 238 1.48 -11.06 -10.61
C PRO A 238 2.09 -10.13 -11.66
N VAL A 239 2.12 -8.83 -11.35
CA VAL A 239 2.65 -7.76 -12.19
C VAL A 239 3.88 -7.19 -11.48
N PRO A 240 5.10 -7.45 -11.98
CA PRO A 240 6.31 -6.91 -11.36
C PRO A 240 6.37 -5.39 -11.50
N VAL A 241 6.62 -4.67 -10.41
CA VAL A 241 6.71 -3.21 -10.40
C VAL A 241 7.93 -2.68 -9.64
N PRO A 242 8.59 -1.62 -10.12
CA PRO A 242 9.69 -0.93 -9.43
C PRO A 242 9.12 0.00 -8.36
N ALA A 243 8.63 -0.57 -7.26
CA ALA A 243 7.81 0.15 -6.31
C ALA A 243 8.49 0.46 -4.97
N ARG A 244 9.69 -0.07 -4.68
CA ARG A 244 10.31 0.13 -3.36
C ARG A 244 11.82 0.31 -3.41
N ILE A 245 12.31 1.15 -2.50
CA ILE A 245 13.71 1.29 -2.12
C ILE A 245 13.76 1.38 -0.60
N TYR A 246 14.60 0.55 0.00
CA TYR A 246 14.67 0.41 1.45
C TYR A 246 16.11 0.18 1.93
N ASP A 247 16.30 0.34 3.24
CA ASP A 247 17.48 -0.08 3.98
C ASP A 247 17.10 -1.21 4.98
N VAL A 248 18.09 -1.91 5.52
CA VAL A 248 17.90 -2.97 6.51
C VAL A 248 18.33 -2.47 7.89
N LYS A 249 17.37 -2.29 8.81
CA LYS A 249 17.67 -2.01 10.22
C LYS A 249 17.82 -3.33 10.99
N PHE A 250 19.03 -3.65 11.41
CA PHE A 250 19.27 -4.71 12.40
C PHE A 250 18.95 -4.19 13.80
N LYS A 251 18.01 -4.84 14.50
CA LYS A 251 17.81 -4.63 15.94
C LYS A 251 18.63 -5.66 16.71
N PRO A 252 19.74 -5.28 17.39
CA PRO A 252 20.66 -6.23 18.04
C PRO A 252 20.01 -7.14 19.08
N ALA A 253 18.92 -6.68 19.71
CA ALA A 253 18.25 -7.40 20.79
C ALA A 253 17.16 -8.38 20.34
N ALA A 254 16.77 -8.39 19.05
CA ALA A 254 15.56 -9.09 18.60
C ALA A 254 15.78 -10.08 17.45
N GLU A 255 17.01 -10.23 16.94
CA GLU A 255 17.32 -11.04 15.74
C GLU A 255 16.42 -10.76 14.52
N LYS A 256 15.74 -9.61 14.51
CA LYS A 256 14.85 -9.18 13.43
C LYS A 256 15.47 -8.01 12.70
N ALA A 257 15.77 -8.24 11.42
CA ALA A 257 15.98 -7.19 10.45
C ALA A 257 14.60 -6.63 10.03
N GLY A 258 14.37 -5.34 10.25
CA GLY A 258 13.25 -4.62 9.67
C GLY A 258 13.67 -3.90 8.40
N LEU A 259 12.77 -3.76 7.43
CA LEU A 259 13.02 -2.89 6.29
C LEU A 259 12.53 -1.47 6.60
N VAL A 260 13.30 -0.49 6.17
CA VAL A 260 12.97 0.93 6.33
C VAL A 260 12.93 1.57 4.96
N TYR A 261 11.80 2.17 4.63
CA TYR A 261 11.53 2.60 3.26
C TYR A 261 11.96 4.04 3.03
N LYS A 262 12.76 4.27 1.98
CA LYS A 262 12.90 5.61 1.36
C LYS A 262 11.80 5.84 0.32
N MET A 263 11.25 4.74 -0.19
CA MET A 263 10.17 4.72 -1.16
C MET A 263 9.42 3.39 -1.02
N ASN A 264 8.10 3.44 -0.94
CA ASN A 264 7.24 2.28 -1.08
C ASN A 264 5.92 2.69 -1.74
N PHE A 265 5.77 2.37 -3.02
CA PHE A 265 4.58 2.64 -3.81
C PHE A 265 3.56 1.49 -3.80
N ALA A 266 3.91 0.32 -3.27
CA ALA A 266 2.98 -0.82 -3.13
C ALA A 266 2.10 -0.70 -1.87
N ASN A 267 2.62 -0.05 -0.83
CA ASN A 267 1.82 0.42 0.28
C ASN A 267 0.92 1.56 -0.21
N ALA A 268 -0.30 1.23 -0.62
CA ALA A 268 -1.19 2.12 -1.35
C ALA A 268 -2.65 1.80 -1.04
N VAL A 269 -3.56 2.74 -1.24
CA VAL A 269 -4.98 2.43 -1.33
C VAL A 269 -5.32 2.29 -2.81
N ALA A 270 -5.91 1.16 -3.19
CA ALA A 270 -6.38 0.90 -4.56
C ALA A 270 -7.88 0.61 -4.53
N LEU A 271 -8.68 1.46 -5.17
CA LEU A 271 -10.14 1.36 -5.15
C LEU A 271 -10.76 1.72 -6.49
N GLU A 272 -11.93 1.16 -6.77
CA GLU A 272 -12.75 1.52 -7.93
C GLU A 272 -13.74 2.63 -7.55
N ASN A 273 -13.68 3.77 -8.25
CA ASN A 273 -14.61 4.87 -8.02
C ASN A 273 -16.02 4.59 -8.57
N SER A 274 -16.95 5.52 -8.34
CA SER A 274 -18.33 5.43 -8.86
C SER A 274 -18.43 5.42 -10.39
N ASN A 275 -17.36 5.79 -11.11
CA ASN A 275 -17.27 5.73 -12.57
C ASN A 275 -16.61 4.44 -13.08
N ASN A 276 -16.33 3.46 -12.21
CA ASN A 276 -15.55 2.25 -12.49
C ASN A 276 -14.11 2.52 -12.97
N GLU A 277 -13.53 3.66 -12.57
CA GLU A 277 -12.12 3.94 -12.78
C GLU A 277 -11.31 3.50 -11.55
N LEU A 278 -10.18 2.84 -11.80
CA LEU A 278 -9.23 2.49 -10.74
C LEU A 278 -8.50 3.75 -10.27
N ILE A 279 -8.54 4.00 -8.96
CA ILE A 279 -7.82 5.06 -8.26
C ILE A 279 -6.70 4.42 -7.45
N TYR A 280 -5.48 4.92 -7.61
CA TYR A 280 -4.29 4.42 -6.91
C TYR A 280 -3.66 5.54 -6.09
N ILE A 281 -3.68 5.41 -4.78
CA ILE A 281 -3.20 6.44 -3.85
C ILE A 281 -2.02 5.85 -3.08
N THR A 282 -0.85 6.46 -3.21
CA THR A 282 0.38 5.95 -2.61
C THR A 282 1.23 7.07 -2.05
N ASN A 283 2.42 6.74 -1.54
CA ASN A 283 3.28 7.64 -0.78
C ASN A 283 4.16 8.49 -1.70
N LYS A 284 4.24 9.80 -1.45
CA LYS A 284 5.32 10.64 -1.99
C LYS A 284 6.67 10.16 -1.45
N SER A 285 7.68 10.08 -2.31
CA SER A 285 9.07 9.82 -1.90
C SER A 285 9.91 11.09 -2.04
N LEU A 286 10.94 11.21 -1.20
CA LEU A 286 11.92 12.30 -1.30
C LEU A 286 13.06 12.00 -2.26
N LEU A 287 13.15 10.79 -2.81
CA LEU A 287 14.31 10.36 -3.58
C LEU A 287 14.58 11.25 -4.79
N ASP A 288 13.55 11.70 -5.52
CA ASP A 288 13.75 12.63 -6.63
C ASP A 288 14.41 13.93 -6.15
N ARG A 289 13.95 14.50 -5.03
CA ARG A 289 14.52 15.70 -4.42
C ARG A 289 15.93 15.45 -3.88
N GLU A 290 16.18 14.34 -3.20
CA GLU A 290 17.49 13.95 -2.67
C GLU A 290 18.51 13.72 -3.79
N CYS A 291 18.07 13.22 -4.94
CA CYS A 291 18.89 13.11 -6.15
C CYS A 291 19.08 14.44 -6.88
N GLY A 292 18.35 15.50 -6.54
CA GLY A 292 18.36 16.75 -7.30
C GLY A 292 17.63 16.64 -8.64
N ILE A 293 16.71 15.69 -8.81
CA ILE A 293 15.85 15.55 -9.99
C ILE A 293 14.77 16.62 -9.91
N THR A 294 15.01 17.75 -10.57
CA THR A 294 14.02 18.83 -10.71
C THR A 294 13.00 18.50 -11.81
N PRO A 295 11.84 19.19 -11.86
CA PRO A 295 10.89 19.04 -12.97
C PRO A 295 11.52 19.27 -14.36
N GLU A 296 12.52 20.15 -14.45
CA GLU A 296 13.25 20.43 -15.69
C GLU A 296 14.13 19.23 -16.11
N ILE A 297 14.82 18.62 -15.14
CA ILE A 297 15.65 17.43 -15.36
C ILE A 297 14.76 16.24 -15.70
N GLU A 298 13.67 16.02 -14.97
CA GLU A 298 12.69 14.99 -15.27
C GLU A 298 12.12 15.15 -16.70
N LYS A 299 11.78 16.38 -17.09
CA LYS A 299 11.27 16.67 -18.45
C LYS A 299 12.32 16.37 -19.53
N LYS A 300 13.58 16.75 -19.31
CA LYS A 300 14.68 16.54 -20.29
C LYS A 300 15.10 15.07 -20.38
N THR A 301 15.12 14.35 -19.27
CA THR A 301 15.66 12.97 -19.20
C THR A 301 14.57 11.91 -19.28
N GLY A 302 13.31 12.28 -18.99
CA GLY A 302 12.22 11.33 -18.82
C GLY A 302 12.40 10.40 -17.62
N PHE A 303 13.20 10.80 -16.62
CA PHE A 303 13.49 10.00 -15.43
C PHE A 303 13.05 10.72 -14.16
N SER A 304 12.21 10.04 -13.38
CA SER A 304 11.92 10.27 -11.97
C SER A 304 11.38 8.95 -11.40
N PHE A 305 11.52 8.73 -10.09
CA PHE A 305 11.04 7.49 -9.48
C PHE A 305 9.51 7.33 -9.63
N GLU A 306 8.78 8.42 -9.46
CA GLU A 306 7.31 8.45 -9.60
C GLU A 306 6.86 8.17 -11.03
N LYS A 307 7.55 8.73 -12.03
CA LYS A 307 7.23 8.50 -13.45
C LYS A 307 7.50 7.07 -13.88
N ILE A 308 8.58 6.47 -13.38
CA ILE A 308 8.89 5.05 -13.62
C ILE A 308 7.76 4.18 -13.08
N PHE A 309 7.34 4.41 -11.84
CA PHE A 309 6.25 3.66 -11.24
C PHE A 309 4.93 3.85 -11.98
N LYS A 310 4.53 5.10 -12.26
CA LYS A 310 3.33 5.42 -13.06
C LYS A 310 3.35 4.70 -14.41
N SER A 311 4.48 4.70 -15.11
CA SER A 311 4.63 4.02 -16.39
C SER A 311 4.45 2.50 -16.26
N SER A 312 4.91 1.91 -15.16
CA SER A 312 4.78 0.46 -14.91
C SER A 312 3.34 -0.01 -14.65
N ILE A 313 2.48 0.88 -14.12
CA ILE A 313 1.08 0.56 -13.81
C ILE A 313 0.07 1.16 -14.81
N ALA A 314 0.54 1.90 -15.81
CA ALA A 314 -0.28 2.54 -16.83
C ALA A 314 -1.24 1.59 -17.59
N PRO A 315 -0.95 0.29 -17.78
CA PRO A 315 -1.93 -0.64 -18.34
C PRO A 315 -3.19 -0.85 -17.48
N PHE A 316 -3.14 -0.49 -16.20
CA PHE A 316 -4.19 -0.75 -15.21
C PHE A 316 -4.81 0.52 -14.65
N VAL A 317 -4.02 1.58 -14.48
CA VAL A 317 -4.43 2.84 -13.86
C VAL A 317 -4.08 3.99 -14.78
N GLU A 318 -5.06 4.85 -15.10
CA GLU A 318 -4.79 6.08 -15.83
C GLU A 318 -3.90 7.01 -15.00
N GLU A 319 -2.93 7.68 -15.63
CA GLU A 319 -1.95 8.51 -14.91
C GLU A 319 -2.59 9.58 -14.02
N LYS A 320 -3.71 10.18 -14.48
CA LYS A 320 -4.49 11.19 -13.74
C LYS A 320 -5.08 10.66 -12.41
N ASN A 321 -5.18 9.34 -12.27
CA ASN A 321 -5.77 8.64 -11.14
C ASN A 321 -4.71 8.01 -10.21
N VAL A 322 -3.43 8.32 -10.44
CA VAL A 322 -2.32 7.94 -9.55
C VAL A 322 -1.93 9.16 -8.70
N TYR A 323 -2.16 9.06 -7.40
CA TYR A 323 -1.91 10.12 -6.44
C TYR A 323 -0.75 9.75 -5.51
N PHE A 324 0.23 10.66 -5.39
CA PHE A 324 1.34 10.54 -4.44
C PHE A 324 1.11 11.52 -3.29
N VAL A 325 0.60 11.01 -2.18
CA VAL A 325 0.24 11.77 -0.98
C VAL A 325 1.51 12.19 -0.28
N SER A 326 1.69 13.47 0.04
CA SER A 326 2.88 13.97 0.73
C SER A 326 2.64 14.37 2.19
N GLY A 327 1.46 14.94 2.48
CA GLY A 327 1.26 15.80 3.64
C GLY A 327 2.07 17.10 3.56
N GLU A 328 1.81 18.02 4.48
CA GLU A 328 2.63 19.21 4.70
C GLU A 328 4.05 18.83 5.07
N ASN A 329 5.02 19.52 4.48
CA ASN A 329 6.45 19.29 4.68
C ASN A 329 6.88 17.83 4.44
N ASP A 330 6.16 17.11 3.56
CA ASP A 330 6.41 15.71 3.20
C ASP A 330 6.38 14.75 4.39
N VAL A 331 5.48 14.96 5.36
CA VAL A 331 5.33 14.11 6.55
C VAL A 331 5.17 12.63 6.21
N ILE A 332 4.63 12.25 5.05
CA ILE A 332 4.56 10.83 4.66
C ILE A 332 5.94 10.17 4.56
N ALA A 333 6.98 10.93 4.19
CA ALA A 333 8.33 10.40 4.06
C ALA A 333 8.93 10.08 5.44
N ASP A 334 8.55 10.84 6.46
CA ASP A 334 8.86 10.53 7.87
C ASP A 334 8.17 9.22 8.29
N TYR A 335 6.93 8.99 7.88
CA TYR A 335 6.25 7.71 8.13
C TYR A 335 7.00 6.52 7.49
N LEU A 336 7.43 6.66 6.24
CA LEU A 336 8.18 5.60 5.53
C LEU A 336 9.54 5.29 6.18
N THR A 337 10.27 6.32 6.63
CA THR A 337 11.66 6.20 7.09
C THR A 337 11.81 5.96 8.60
N ASN A 338 10.87 6.46 9.40
CA ASN A 338 10.99 6.45 10.87
C ASN A 338 9.88 5.67 11.57
N MET A 339 8.77 5.39 10.88
CA MET A 339 7.61 4.70 11.48
C MET A 339 7.26 3.37 10.79
N ASP A 340 8.10 2.91 9.85
CA ASP A 340 7.97 1.66 9.09
C ASP A 340 6.56 1.50 8.47
N ALA A 341 5.96 2.61 8.01
CA ALA A 341 4.56 2.68 7.58
C ALA A 341 4.36 3.53 6.32
N GLY A 342 3.20 3.42 5.69
CA GLY A 342 2.78 4.27 4.58
C GLY A 342 1.27 4.53 4.60
N ILE A 343 0.76 5.13 3.52
CA ILE A 343 -0.61 5.64 3.43
C ILE A 343 -1.66 4.55 3.64
N HIS A 344 -1.42 3.33 3.16
CA HIS A 344 -2.35 2.22 3.38
C HIS A 344 -2.47 1.88 4.86
N CYS A 345 -1.36 1.89 5.61
CA CYS A 345 -1.38 1.60 7.03
C CYS A 345 -2.24 2.63 7.80
N LEU A 346 -2.29 3.88 7.34
CA LEU A 346 -3.02 4.97 7.96
C LEU A 346 -4.54 4.95 7.69
N CYS A 347 -5.02 4.08 6.82
CA CYS A 347 -6.40 4.07 6.35
C CYS A 347 -7.07 2.72 6.64
N ALA A 348 -8.08 2.69 7.50
CA ALA A 348 -9.00 1.55 7.56
C ALA A 348 -10.03 1.68 6.43
N GLU A 349 -10.14 0.64 5.61
CA GLU A 349 -11.06 0.60 4.47
C GLU A 349 -12.46 0.15 4.88
N ILE A 350 -13.50 0.92 4.51
CA ILE A 350 -14.90 0.51 4.62
C ILE A 350 -15.41 0.11 3.22
N PRO A 351 -15.46 -1.21 2.90
CA PRO A 351 -15.97 -1.69 1.62
C PRO A 351 -17.46 -1.43 1.44
#